data_AF-A0A535IU45-F1
#
_entry.id   AF-A0A535IU45-F1
#
_cell.length_a   1.000
_cell.length_b   1.000
_cell.length_c   1.000
_cell.angle_alpha   90.00
_cell.angle_beta   90.00
_cell.angle_gamma   90.00
#
_symmetry.space_group_name_H-M   'P 1'
#
loop_
_entity.id
_entity.type
_entity.pdbx_description
1 polymer ?
#
loop_
_entity_poly.entity_id
_entity_poly.type
_entity_poly.pdbx_seq_one_letter_code
_entity_poly.pdbx_strand_id
1 'polypeptide(L)' 'MHPLRHPRNALAIGAIFVVIAIAYWVSPYLGHGHVDYAGITMLAALGIAMGLLFYVLIAGSPND' A
#
# COMPACT_ATOMS: atom_id res chain seq x y z
N MET A 1 -6.24 24.67 -5.87
CA MET A 1 -6.33 23.31 -5.29
C MET A 1 -6.21 22.34 -6.45
N HIS A 2 -5.02 21.76 -6.66
CA HIS A 2 -4.75 20.91 -7.83
C HIS A 2 -5.47 19.57 -7.68
N PRO A 3 -6.41 19.21 -8.57
CA PRO A 3 -7.11 17.93 -8.52
C PRO A 3 -6.12 16.80 -8.74
N LEU A 4 -6.19 15.78 -7.89
CA LEU A 4 -5.41 14.55 -7.96
C LEU A 4 -5.69 13.86 -9.31
N ARG A 5 -4.86 14.21 -10.29
CA ARG A 5 -5.22 14.11 -11.71
C ARG A 5 -5.05 12.73 -12.32
N HIS A 6 -4.67 11.69 -11.56
CA HIS A 6 -4.50 10.35 -12.13
C HIS A 6 -4.68 9.23 -11.10
N PRO A 7 -5.58 8.25 -11.34
CA PRO A 7 -5.72 7.05 -10.51
C PRO A 7 -4.40 6.26 -10.38
N ARG A 8 -3.42 6.46 -11.28
CA ARG A 8 -2.06 5.91 -11.17
C ARG A 8 -1.35 6.24 -9.84
N ASN A 9 -1.69 7.35 -9.19
CA ASN A 9 -1.07 7.70 -7.90
C ASN A 9 -1.51 6.77 -6.77
N ALA A 10 -2.74 6.23 -6.81
CA ALA A 10 -3.20 5.26 -5.82
C ALA A 10 -2.43 3.94 -5.93
N LEU A 11 -2.15 3.48 -7.16
CA LEU A 11 -1.29 2.32 -7.40
C LEU A 11 0.13 2.55 -6.86
N ALA A 12 0.71 3.72 -7.12
CA ALA A 12 2.04 4.06 -6.65
C ALA A 12 2.12 4.07 -5.12
N ILE A 13 1.12 4.62 -4.45
CA ILE A 13 1.05 4.63 -2.98
C ILE A 13 0.86 3.22 -2.43
N GLY A 14 -0.03 2.42 -3.02
CA GLY A 14 -0.21 1.01 -2.63
C GLY A 14 1.07 0.20 -2.75
N ALA A 15 1.81 0.37 -3.85
CA ALA A 15 3.10 -0.29 -4.07
C ALA A 15 4.15 0.12 -3.02
N ILE A 16 4.18 1.41 -2.64
CA ILE A 16 5.06 1.90 -1.57
C ILE A 16 4.72 1.20 -0.25
N PHE A 17 3.44 1.08 0.10
CA PHE A 17 3.02 0.39 1.32
C PHE A 17 3.44 -1.09 1.35
N VAL A 18 3.38 -1.79 0.22
CA VAL A 18 3.86 -3.17 0.11
C VAL A 18 5.38 -3.25 0.34
N VAL A 19 6.16 -2.34 -0.26
CA VAL A 19 7.62 -2.30 -0.06
C VAL A 19 7.96 -2.00 1.41
N ILE A 20 7.26 -1.06 2.04
CA ILE A 20 7.45 -0.75 3.46
C ILE A 20 7.07 -1.95 4.34
N ALA A 21 6.01 -2.69 4.00
CA ALA A 21 5.62 -3.87 4.76
C ALA A 21 6.71 -4.96 4.74
N ILE A 22 7.33 -5.18 3.57
CA ILE A 22 8.45 -6.11 3.44
C ILE A 22 9.65 -5.61 4.25
N ALA A 23 10.00 -4.32 4.15
CA ALA A 23 11.12 -3.75 4.89
C ALA A 23 10.90 -3.80 6.42
N TYR A 24 9.67 -3.51 6.88
CA TYR A 24 9.30 -3.55 8.29
C TYR A 24 9.36 -4.98 8.86
N TRP A 25 8.96 -5.97 8.06
CA TRP A 25 9.10 -7.37 8.45
C TRP A 25 10.55 -7.85 8.49
N VAL A 26 11.41 -7.38 7.56
CA VAL A 26 12.83 -7.78 7.48
C VAL A 26 13.68 -7.10 8.57
N SER A 27 13.35 -5.86 8.94
CA SER A 27 14.07 -5.05 9.95
C SER A 27 14.44 -5.79 11.26
N PRO A 28 13.51 -6.47 11.96
CA PRO A 28 13.84 -7.17 13.20
C PRO A 28 14.87 -8.31 13.05
N TYR A 29 14.99 -8.92 11.87
CA TYR A 29 16.00 -9.96 11.61
C TYR A 29 17.43 -9.42 11.56
N LEU A 30 17.61 -8.11 11.26
CA LEU A 30 18.93 -7.46 11.23
C LEU A 30 19.39 -7.01 12.62
N GLY A 31 18.49 -6.93 13.60
CA GLY A 31 18.77 -6.40 14.94
C GLY A 31 18.42 -7.35 16.11
N HIS A 32 18.08 -8.61 15.84
CA HIS A 32 17.53 -9.55 16.84
C HIS A 32 16.30 -9.01 17.60
N GLY A 33 15.47 -8.21 16.93
CA GLY A 33 14.27 -7.62 17.51
C GLY A 33 13.06 -8.56 17.46
N HIS A 34 12.01 -8.21 18.20
CA HIS A 34 10.72 -8.90 18.09
C HIS A 34 9.97 -8.46 16.83
N VAL A 35 9.37 -9.41 16.11
CA VAL A 35 8.54 -9.10 14.95
C VAL A 35 7.18 -8.59 15.44
N ASP A 36 6.86 -7.33 15.19
CA ASP A 36 5.54 -6.77 15.46
C ASP A 36 4.53 -7.21 14.40
N TYR A 37 3.90 -8.35 14.66
CA TYR A 37 2.89 -8.93 13.77
C TYR A 37 1.66 -8.03 13.60
N ALA A 38 1.27 -7.25 14.61
CA ALA A 38 0.11 -6.37 14.55
C ALA A 38 0.36 -5.19 13.60
N GLY A 39 1.54 -4.56 13.70
CA GLY A 39 1.96 -3.52 12.78
C GLY A 39 2.08 -4.03 11.35
N ILE A 40 2.71 -5.19 11.14
CA ILE A 40 2.85 -5.79 9.81
C ILE A 40 1.48 -6.11 9.19
N THR A 41 0.55 -6.68 9.96
CA THR A 41 -0.79 -7.02 9.43
C THR A 41 -1.59 -5.77 9.08
N MET A 42 -1.57 -4.71 9.90
CA MET A 42 -2.23 -3.45 9.55
C MET A 42 -1.62 -2.82 8.29
N LEU A 43 -0.28 -2.85 8.17
CA LEU A 43 0.43 -2.27 7.04
C LEU A 43 0.13 -3.03 5.73
N ALA A 44 0.09 -4.35 5.80
CA ALA A 44 -0.32 -5.20 4.68
C ALA A 44 -1.80 -4.96 4.30
N ALA A 45 -2.69 -4.88 5.28
CA ALA A 45 -4.12 -4.60 5.05
C ALA A 45 -4.33 -3.24 4.37
N LEU A 46 -3.57 -2.22 4.79
CA LEU A 46 -3.60 -0.90 4.16
C LEU A 46 -3.11 -0.95 2.70
N GLY A 47 -2.02 -1.68 2.43
CA GLY A 47 -1.53 -1.90 1.07
C GLY A 47 -2.58 -2.56 0.17
N ILE A 48 -3.26 -3.60 0.67
CA ILE A 48 -4.36 -4.28 -0.04
C ILE A 48 -5.52 -3.30 -0.29
N ALA A 49 -5.93 -2.54 0.72
CA ALA A 49 -7.03 -1.58 0.60
C ALA A 49 -6.76 -0.52 -0.47
N MET A 50 -5.51 -0.04 -0.57
CA MET A 50 -5.11 0.92 -1.62
C MET A 50 -5.10 0.27 -3.01
N GLY A 51 -4.73 -1.00 -3.12
CA GLY A 51 -4.86 -1.77 -4.37
C GLY A 51 -6.32 -1.94 -4.80
N LEU A 52 -7.22 -2.23 -3.85
CA LEU A 52 -8.66 -2.29 -4.12
C LEU A 52 -9.22 -0.93 -4.55
N LEU A 53 -8.80 0.16 -3.88
CA LEU A 53 -9.18 1.52 -4.28
C LEU A 53 -8.75 1.82 -5.71
N PHE A 54 -7.53 1.43 -6.10
CA PHE A 54 -7.07 1.56 -7.48
C PHE A 54 -7.94 0.79 -8.47
N TYR A 55 -8.28 -0.47 -8.16
CA TYR A 55 -9.18 -1.26 -8.99
C TYR A 55 -10.55 -0.58 -9.16
N VAL A 56 -11.14 -0.08 -8.06
CA VAL A 56 -12.42 0.64 -8.10
C VAL A 56 -12.34 1.90 -8.96
N LEU A 57 -11.25 2.68 -8.84
CA LEU A 57 -11.05 3.88 -9.65
C LEU A 57 -10.96 3.58 -11.15
N ILE A 58 -10.38 2.44 -11.52
CA ILE A 58 -10.34 1.98 -12.93
C ILE A 58 -11.68 1.42 -13.39
N ALA A 59 -12.32 0.58 -12.59
CA ALA A 59 -13.60 -0.05 -12.94
C ALA A 59 -14.74 0.98 -13.07
N GLY A 60 -14.68 2.06 -12.29
CA GLY A 60 -15.62 3.18 -12.36
C GLY A 60 -15.24 4.29 -13.34
N SER A 61 -14.07 4.22 -13.99
CA SER A 61 -13.68 5.22 -14.99
C SER A 61 -14.57 5.06 -16.23
N PRO A 62 -15.32 6.10 -16.65
CA PRO A 62 -16.00 6.06 -17.94
C PRO A 62 -14.95 5.81 -19.02
N ASN A 63 -15.13 4.72 -19.78
CA ASN A 63 -14.34 4.49 -20.96
C ASN A 63 -14.85 5.47 -22.03
N ASP A 64 -14.11 6.57 -22.23
CA ASP A 64 -14.10 7.24 -23.53
C ASP A 64 -13.27 6.40 -24.52
#